data_AF-A0A0N4XUA8-F1
#
_entry.id   AF-A0A0N4XUA8-F1
#
_cell.length_a   1.000
_cell.length_b   1.000
_cell.length_c   1.000
_cell.angle_alpha   90.00
_cell.angle_beta   90.00
_cell.angle_gamma   90.00
#
_symmetry.space_group_name_H-M   'P 1'
#
loop_
_entity.id
_entity.type
_entity.pdbx_description
1 polymer ?
#
loop_
_entity_poly.entity_id
_entity_poly.type
_entity_poly.pdbx_seq_one_letter_code
_entity_poly.pdbx_strand_id
1 'polypeptide(L)'
;MRLRGPDLRDFMQQGKKARLPKISPTVEESSSYLSRDDISGQGRKVQVFFQRSSKLSVKYVTYGCQMNVNDMEVVRSLLKTNGYTETADLQDADVVVLITCSIREGAEDKVWRELRRIRNTTRQKNPVVGVLGCMAERVRHGLLAKNGLVDVVAGPDAYRDLPRLLAVARAGSSAINVQLSVEETYADVRPVRVDTSAKTAFVSIMRGCDNMCTYCVVPLTRGRERSRPIDSIIEEVRQLSNEGIKQITLLGQNVNSYRDMSESSYCFDGTISTSTVPGFSTVYKPKVGGRTFLTLLDKISEVDPEMRIRFTSPHPKDFPIEVIQLIKERRNICNQLHLPAQSGDNDTLERMGRGYTRESYLQLVDNIRSVLPDVSLTSDFIAGFCGETDEAHERTLDLIRNVKYSFCYVFPYSMREKTRAHYRLTDDVPEEIKKRRHEELAAAFRHEALSIHQSLLGSEQLVLVEGVSYSLYP
;
A
#
# COMPACT_ATOMS: atom_id res chain seq x y z
N MET A 1 44.47 14.56 -38.08
CA MET A 1 43.30 13.69 -38.33
C MET A 1 42.38 13.83 -37.12
N ARG A 2 41.32 14.67 -37.19
CA ARG A 2 40.44 14.95 -36.05
C ARG A 2 39.47 13.77 -35.87
N LEU A 3 39.56 13.07 -34.74
CA LEU A 3 38.62 12.02 -34.33
C LEU A 3 37.26 12.68 -34.08
N ARG A 4 36.26 12.38 -34.91
CA ARG A 4 34.86 12.72 -34.65
C ARG A 4 34.33 11.80 -33.55
N GLY A 5 33.74 12.37 -32.51
CA GLY A 5 32.98 11.63 -31.50
C GLY A 5 31.71 11.01 -32.10
N PRO A 6 31.07 10.08 -31.36
CA PRO A 6 29.92 9.32 -31.84
C PRO A 6 28.73 10.22 -32.16
N ASP A 7 28.02 9.89 -33.22
CA ASP A 7 26.88 10.66 -33.73
C ASP A 7 25.52 10.14 -33.18
N LEU A 8 24.44 10.84 -33.51
CA LEU A 8 23.09 10.48 -33.08
C LEU A 8 22.66 9.08 -33.59
N ARG A 9 23.22 8.61 -34.70
CA ARG A 9 22.92 7.29 -35.30
C ARG A 9 23.58 6.18 -34.49
N ASP A 10 24.77 6.44 -33.91
CA ASP A 10 25.43 5.51 -32.98
C ASP A 10 24.57 5.28 -31.71
N PHE A 11 23.88 6.32 -31.23
CA PHE A 11 22.94 6.21 -30.12
C PHE A 11 21.62 5.50 -30.50
N MET A 12 21.12 5.69 -31.72
CA MET A 12 19.92 4.99 -32.19
C MET A 12 20.16 3.49 -32.42
N GLN A 13 21.38 3.07 -32.75
CA GLN A 13 21.73 1.64 -32.85
C GLN A 13 21.84 0.96 -31.46
N GLN A 14 22.24 1.68 -30.41
CA GLN A 14 22.22 1.15 -29.03
C GLN A 14 20.80 1.06 -28.43
N GLY A 15 19.79 1.66 -29.08
CA GLY A 15 18.37 1.60 -28.69
C GLY A 15 17.70 0.24 -28.85
N LYS A 16 18.40 -0.76 -29.43
CA LYS A 16 17.99 -2.17 -29.44
C LYS A 16 18.90 -3.03 -28.55
N LYS A 17 19.15 -2.63 -27.30
CA LYS A 17 19.42 -3.66 -26.28
C LYS A 17 18.16 -4.51 -26.22
N ALA A 18 18.24 -5.71 -26.78
CA ALA A 18 17.20 -6.73 -26.67
C ALA A 18 16.73 -6.74 -25.22
N ARG A 19 15.43 -6.54 -24.98
CA ARG A 19 14.84 -6.90 -23.69
C ARG A 19 15.34 -8.31 -23.40
N LEU A 20 15.99 -8.48 -22.25
CA LEU A 20 16.36 -9.81 -21.77
C LEU A 20 15.14 -10.72 -21.96
N PRO A 21 15.30 -11.90 -22.58
CA PRO A 21 14.18 -12.76 -22.93
C PRO A 21 13.32 -13.02 -21.68
N LYS A 22 12.01 -13.15 -21.88
CA LYS A 22 11.06 -13.55 -20.83
C LYS A 22 11.65 -14.77 -20.09
N ILE A 23 12.07 -14.59 -18.83
CA ILE A 23 12.47 -15.71 -17.95
C ILE A 23 11.22 -16.29 -17.26
N SER A 24 10.11 -16.33 -17.99
CA SER A 24 8.83 -16.81 -17.49
C SER A 24 8.01 -17.26 -18.69
N PRO A 25 7.74 -18.56 -18.82
CA PRO A 25 6.86 -19.04 -19.86
C PRO A 25 5.47 -18.43 -19.68
N THR A 26 4.85 -18.00 -20.77
CA THR A 26 3.45 -17.52 -20.78
C THR A 26 2.49 -18.63 -20.34
N VAL A 27 1.23 -18.27 -20.03
CA VAL A 27 0.19 -19.27 -19.70
C VAL A 27 0.05 -20.30 -20.83
N GLU A 28 0.12 -19.85 -22.09
CA GLU A 28 0.09 -20.69 -23.29
C GLU A 28 1.32 -21.61 -23.37
N GLU A 29 2.52 -21.08 -23.12
CA GLU A 29 3.77 -21.88 -23.10
C GLU A 29 3.79 -22.89 -21.93
N SER A 30 3.15 -22.55 -20.81
CA SER A 30 3.05 -23.40 -19.60
C SER A 30 2.04 -24.54 -19.74
N SER A 31 1.08 -24.42 -20.66
CA SER A 31 0.04 -25.45 -20.88
C SER A 31 0.60 -26.78 -21.39
N SER A 32 1.83 -26.78 -21.94
CA SER A 32 2.51 -27.96 -22.45
C SER A 32 3.05 -28.90 -21.35
N TYR A 33 3.23 -28.41 -20.12
CA TYR A 33 3.78 -29.20 -19.00
C TYR A 33 3.07 -28.99 -17.65
N LEU A 34 2.08 -28.09 -17.56
CA LEU A 34 1.18 -27.96 -16.41
C LEU A 34 -0.26 -28.24 -16.83
N SER A 35 -0.88 -29.23 -16.20
CA SER A 35 -2.30 -29.50 -16.33
C SER A 35 -3.14 -28.57 -15.44
N ARG A 36 -4.45 -28.46 -15.69
CA ARG A 36 -5.37 -27.74 -14.79
C ARG A 36 -5.34 -28.29 -13.36
N ASP A 37 -5.12 -29.60 -13.22
CA ASP A 37 -5.01 -30.26 -11.92
C ASP A 37 -3.76 -29.81 -11.16
N ASP A 38 -2.66 -29.52 -11.86
CA ASP A 38 -1.41 -29.04 -11.24
C ASP A 38 -1.52 -27.63 -10.68
N ILE A 39 -2.37 -26.81 -11.29
CA ILE A 39 -2.68 -25.45 -10.84
C ILE A 39 -3.64 -25.50 -9.66
N SER A 40 -4.51 -26.51 -9.63
CA SER A 40 -5.45 -26.73 -8.53
C SER A 40 -4.72 -27.18 -7.27
N GLY A 41 -5.18 -26.71 -6.11
CA GLY A 41 -4.77 -27.18 -4.79
C GLY A 41 -5.26 -28.59 -4.46
N GLN A 42 -5.81 -29.33 -5.43
CA GLN A 42 -6.15 -30.73 -5.26
C GLN A 42 -4.87 -31.55 -5.45
N GLY A 43 -4.32 -32.14 -4.39
CA GLY A 43 -3.09 -32.92 -4.49
C GLY A 43 -3.16 -34.01 -5.56
N ARG A 44 -2.04 -34.27 -6.27
CA ARG A 44 -1.96 -35.35 -7.27
C ARG A 44 -2.30 -36.70 -6.62
N LYS A 45 -3.16 -37.49 -7.27
CA LYS A 45 -3.29 -38.93 -6.97
C LYS A 45 -2.00 -39.62 -7.42
N VAL A 46 -1.08 -39.87 -6.49
CA VAL A 46 0.09 -40.72 -6.80
C VAL A 46 -0.41 -42.16 -6.88
N GLN A 47 -0.28 -42.77 -8.06
CA GLN A 47 -0.69 -44.15 -8.32
C GLN A 47 0.34 -45.14 -7.76
N VAL A 48 0.63 -45.07 -6.46
CA VAL A 48 1.35 -46.13 -5.74
C VAL A 48 0.74 -46.20 -4.34
N PHE A 49 -0.21 -47.13 -4.16
CA PHE A 49 -0.73 -47.62 -2.88
C PHE A 49 -0.81 -46.60 -1.73
N PHE A 50 -1.70 -45.60 -1.81
CA PHE A 50 -2.53 -45.09 -0.70
C PHE A 50 -3.38 -43.92 -1.25
N GLN A 51 -4.70 -44.08 -1.28
CA GLN A 51 -5.64 -43.01 -1.61
C GLN A 51 -5.64 -41.94 -0.50
N ARG A 52 -4.99 -40.80 -0.73
CA ARG A 52 -5.39 -39.53 -0.11
C ARG A 52 -5.38 -38.43 -1.17
N SER A 53 -6.56 -38.08 -1.67
CA SER A 53 -6.79 -36.78 -2.30
C SER A 53 -6.78 -35.70 -1.22
N SER A 54 -5.59 -35.38 -0.70
CA SER A 54 -5.45 -34.32 0.30
C SER A 54 -5.32 -32.97 -0.42
N LYS A 55 -6.23 -32.04 -0.11
CA LYS A 55 -6.11 -30.63 -0.51
C LYS A 55 -4.80 -30.07 0.05
N LEU A 56 -4.11 -29.26 -0.74
CA LEU A 56 -2.85 -28.64 -0.34
C LEU A 56 -3.09 -27.60 0.75
N SER A 57 -2.34 -27.69 1.83
CA SER A 57 -2.42 -26.74 2.94
C SER A 57 -1.51 -25.53 2.72
N VAL A 58 -1.99 -24.34 3.06
CA VAL A 58 -1.26 -23.06 2.90
C VAL A 58 -1.23 -22.33 4.23
N LYS A 59 -0.04 -21.86 4.62
CA LYS A 59 0.14 -20.92 5.74
C LYS A 59 0.45 -19.54 5.19
N TYR A 60 -0.33 -18.55 5.61
CA TYR A 60 -0.07 -17.14 5.30
C TYR A 60 0.67 -16.46 6.45
N VAL A 61 1.67 -15.64 6.11
CA VAL A 61 2.39 -14.80 7.05
C VAL A 61 2.48 -13.39 6.48
N THR A 62 1.96 -12.41 7.21
CA THR A 62 1.90 -11.02 6.72
C THR A 62 2.87 -10.13 7.50
N TYR A 63 3.76 -9.45 6.79
CA TYR A 63 4.64 -8.41 7.31
C TYR A 63 4.44 -7.11 6.53
N GLY A 64 3.97 -6.07 7.20
CA GLY A 64 3.88 -4.76 6.57
C GLY A 64 2.76 -3.89 7.09
N CYS A 65 2.06 -3.24 6.17
CA CYS A 65 1.00 -2.29 6.46
C CYS A 65 -0.40 -2.87 6.19
N GLN A 66 -1.44 -2.04 6.36
CA GLN A 66 -2.84 -2.39 6.09
C GLN A 66 -3.03 -2.93 4.67
N MET A 67 -2.26 -2.43 3.69
CA MET A 67 -2.31 -2.95 2.32
C MET A 67 -1.79 -4.38 2.21
N ASN A 68 -0.81 -4.78 3.01
CA ASN A 68 -0.33 -6.17 3.01
C ASN A 68 -1.34 -7.12 3.68
N VAL A 69 -2.10 -6.63 4.67
CA VAL A 69 -3.22 -7.39 5.25
C VAL A 69 -4.30 -7.62 4.18
N ASN A 70 -4.69 -6.56 3.47
CA ASN A 70 -5.64 -6.67 2.36
C ASN A 70 -5.12 -7.56 1.21
N ASP A 71 -3.87 -7.40 0.81
CA ASP A 71 -3.24 -8.25 -0.23
C ASP A 71 -3.24 -9.73 0.19
N MET A 72 -3.07 -10.03 1.49
CA MET A 72 -3.19 -11.39 2.02
C MET A 72 -4.61 -11.94 1.87
N GLU A 73 -5.65 -11.15 2.13
CA GLU A 73 -7.04 -11.62 1.95
C GLU A 73 -7.38 -11.88 0.47
N VAL A 74 -6.85 -11.08 -0.45
CA VAL A 74 -6.95 -11.29 -1.91
C VAL A 74 -6.26 -12.61 -2.30
N VAL A 75 -5.01 -12.80 -1.86
CA VAL A 75 -4.24 -14.03 -2.12
C VAL A 75 -4.96 -15.25 -1.55
N ARG A 76 -5.49 -15.15 -0.32
CA ARG A 76 -6.27 -16.21 0.33
C ARG A 76 -7.50 -16.58 -0.50
N SER A 77 -8.25 -15.59 -1.01
CA SER A 77 -9.41 -15.82 -1.86
C SER A 77 -9.06 -16.56 -3.16
N LEU A 78 -8.00 -16.11 -3.83
CA LEU A 78 -7.51 -16.74 -5.06
C LEU A 78 -7.09 -18.19 -4.84
N LEU A 79 -6.29 -18.47 -3.80
CA LEU A 79 -5.84 -19.83 -3.50
C LEU A 79 -7.00 -20.72 -3.04
N LYS A 80 -7.94 -20.21 -2.24
CA LYS A 80 -9.12 -20.97 -1.80
C LYS A 80 -10.00 -21.38 -2.98
N THR A 81 -10.27 -20.45 -3.91
CA THR A 81 -11.03 -20.73 -5.14
C THR A 81 -10.32 -21.76 -6.03
N ASN A 82 -8.99 -21.80 -5.99
CA ASN A 82 -8.19 -22.81 -6.68
C ASN A 82 -8.02 -24.12 -5.88
N GLY A 83 -8.69 -24.31 -4.73
CA GLY A 83 -8.73 -25.58 -4.01
C GLY A 83 -7.69 -25.77 -2.89
N TYR A 84 -6.90 -24.75 -2.59
CA TYR A 84 -5.98 -24.75 -1.45
C TYR A 84 -6.74 -24.53 -0.13
N THR A 85 -6.24 -25.10 0.97
CA THR A 85 -6.85 -25.02 2.31
C THR A 85 -5.93 -24.30 3.28
N GLU A 86 -6.43 -23.36 4.08
CA GLU A 86 -5.59 -22.65 5.05
C GLU A 86 -5.28 -23.54 6.26
N THR A 87 -4.05 -23.45 6.78
CA THR A 87 -3.63 -24.09 8.03
C THR A 87 -3.08 -23.07 9.03
N ALA A 88 -3.34 -23.31 10.32
CA ALA A 88 -2.80 -22.50 11.41
C ALA A 88 -1.36 -22.94 11.76
N ASP A 89 -1.01 -24.21 11.58
CA ASP A 89 0.31 -24.73 11.90
C ASP A 89 1.26 -24.60 10.70
N LEU A 90 2.47 -24.11 10.98
CA LEU A 90 3.53 -24.02 10.00
C LEU A 90 4.08 -25.40 9.61
N GLN A 91 4.09 -26.37 10.54
CA GLN A 91 4.58 -27.72 10.29
C GLN A 91 3.67 -28.52 9.34
N ASP A 92 2.38 -28.19 9.34
CA ASP A 92 1.38 -28.84 8.49
C ASP A 92 1.26 -28.20 7.11
N ALA A 93 1.96 -27.11 6.82
CA ALA A 93 1.81 -26.37 5.55
C ALA A 93 2.54 -27.07 4.38
N ASP A 94 1.87 -27.25 3.24
CA ASP A 94 2.50 -27.64 1.97
C ASP A 94 3.09 -26.43 1.23
N VAL A 95 2.51 -25.25 1.49
CA VAL A 95 2.95 -23.96 0.96
C VAL A 95 2.97 -22.93 2.07
N VAL A 96 4.03 -22.12 2.14
CA VAL A 96 4.10 -20.96 3.04
C VAL A 96 4.24 -19.69 2.22
N VAL A 97 3.30 -18.76 2.39
CA VAL A 97 3.23 -17.50 1.65
C VAL A 97 3.52 -16.34 2.59
N LEU A 98 4.61 -15.62 2.34
CA LEU A 98 4.97 -14.40 3.07
C LEU A 98 4.55 -13.18 2.23
N ILE A 99 3.60 -12.40 2.72
CA ILE A 99 3.23 -11.10 2.13
C ILE A 99 4.07 -10.03 2.81
N THR A 100 4.90 -9.33 2.04
CA THR A 100 6.01 -8.52 2.56
C THR A 100 5.95 -7.06 2.12
N CYS A 101 6.56 -6.20 2.93
CA CYS A 101 6.71 -4.78 2.68
C CYS A 101 8.20 -4.43 2.47
N SER A 102 8.48 -3.47 1.59
CA SER A 102 9.82 -2.91 1.35
C SER A 102 9.92 -1.43 1.67
N ILE A 103 8.90 -0.90 2.35
CA ILE A 103 8.78 0.54 2.58
C ILE A 103 9.50 0.90 3.88
N ARG A 104 9.31 0.16 4.98
CA ARG A 104 9.94 0.54 6.26
C ARG A 104 11.39 0.05 6.35
N GLU A 105 12.24 0.85 6.98
CA GLU A 105 13.60 0.44 7.33
C GLU A 105 13.58 -0.80 8.23
N GLY A 106 14.53 -1.71 8.01
CA GLY A 106 14.61 -2.99 8.72
C GLY A 106 13.45 -3.97 8.44
N ALA A 107 12.49 -3.63 7.58
CA ALA A 107 11.42 -4.56 7.20
C ALA A 107 11.99 -5.78 6.46
N GLU A 108 12.98 -5.57 5.59
CA GLU A 108 13.62 -6.63 4.82
C GLU A 108 14.38 -7.61 5.73
N ASP A 109 15.10 -7.13 6.75
CA ASP A 109 15.82 -7.98 7.71
C ASP A 109 14.90 -8.85 8.55
N LYS A 110 13.70 -8.36 8.89
CA LYS A 110 12.67 -9.16 9.56
C LYS A 110 12.21 -10.30 8.66
N VAL A 111 11.96 -10.03 7.39
CA VAL A 111 11.59 -11.06 6.40
C VAL A 111 12.70 -12.09 6.24
N TRP A 112 13.96 -11.66 6.14
CA TRP A 112 15.09 -12.60 6.03
C TRP A 112 15.24 -13.52 7.24
N ARG A 113 15.06 -12.99 8.46
CA ARG A 113 15.06 -13.80 9.69
C ARG A 113 13.92 -14.80 9.70
N GLU A 114 12.73 -14.37 9.28
CA GLU A 114 11.57 -15.24 9.22
C GLU A 114 11.72 -16.36 8.19
N LEU A 115 12.24 -16.07 7.00
CA LEU A 115 12.52 -17.09 5.98
C LEU A 115 13.45 -18.18 6.51
N ARG A 116 14.50 -17.81 7.26
CA ARG A 116 15.40 -18.76 7.92
C ARG A 116 14.66 -19.58 8.98
N ARG A 117 13.81 -18.93 9.79
CA ARG A 117 12.99 -19.61 10.81
C ARG A 117 12.08 -20.65 10.15
N ILE A 118 11.37 -20.28 9.09
CA ILE A 118 10.45 -21.17 8.36
C ILE A 118 11.21 -22.39 7.83
N ARG A 119 12.34 -22.19 7.13
CA ARG A 119 13.13 -23.31 6.60
C ARG A 119 13.67 -24.23 7.69
N ASN A 120 14.09 -23.67 8.83
CA ASN A 120 14.55 -24.48 9.95
C ASN A 120 13.41 -25.29 10.60
N THR A 121 12.25 -24.67 10.83
CA THR A 121 11.10 -25.32 11.47
C THR A 121 10.44 -26.36 10.56
N THR A 122 10.45 -26.15 9.25
CA THR A 122 9.74 -27.00 8.27
C THR A 122 10.67 -27.94 7.50
N ARG A 123 11.90 -28.16 7.99
CA ARG A 123 12.94 -28.95 7.30
C ARG A 123 12.49 -30.36 6.88
N GLN A 124 11.63 -31.00 7.67
CA GLN A 124 11.11 -32.34 7.38
C GLN A 124 10.08 -32.33 6.24
N LYS A 125 9.16 -31.35 6.23
CA LYS A 125 8.10 -31.25 5.23
C LYS A 125 8.55 -30.55 3.94
N ASN A 126 9.55 -29.68 4.05
CA ASN A 126 10.13 -28.87 2.98
C ASN A 126 9.06 -28.21 2.06
N PRO A 127 8.21 -27.32 2.62
CA PRO A 127 7.15 -26.68 1.86
C PRO A 127 7.70 -25.75 0.78
N VAL A 128 6.85 -25.46 -0.21
CA VAL A 128 7.12 -24.37 -1.17
C VAL A 128 6.96 -23.04 -0.45
N VAL A 129 8.00 -22.20 -0.49
CA VAL A 129 8.01 -20.89 0.17
C VAL A 129 7.91 -19.77 -0.86
N GLY A 130 6.82 -19.00 -0.78
CA GLY A 130 6.57 -17.83 -1.63
C GLY A 130 6.80 -16.51 -0.89
N VAL A 131 7.48 -15.55 -1.53
CA VAL A 131 7.62 -14.17 -1.06
C VAL A 131 6.87 -13.24 -2.00
N LEU A 132 5.90 -12.52 -1.45
CA LEU A 132 4.94 -11.70 -2.19
C LEU A 132 5.02 -10.24 -1.77
N GLY A 133 4.54 -9.33 -2.62
CA GLY A 133 4.37 -7.92 -2.27
C GLY A 133 5.55 -7.02 -2.67
N CYS A 134 5.68 -5.85 -2.03
CA CYS A 134 6.61 -4.82 -2.51
C CYS A 134 8.09 -5.23 -2.44
N MET A 135 8.48 -6.06 -1.46
CA MET A 135 9.87 -6.56 -1.36
C MET A 135 10.20 -7.53 -2.48
N ALA A 136 9.25 -8.38 -2.88
CA ALA A 136 9.41 -9.29 -4.02
C ALA A 136 9.77 -8.51 -5.29
N GLU A 137 9.05 -7.41 -5.53
CA GLU A 137 9.23 -6.50 -6.67
C GLU A 137 10.56 -5.74 -6.65
N ARG A 138 11.05 -5.37 -5.47
CA ARG A 138 12.31 -4.61 -5.31
C ARG A 138 13.54 -5.50 -5.38
N VAL A 139 13.56 -6.57 -4.58
CA VAL A 139 14.75 -7.41 -4.34
C VAL A 139 14.91 -8.48 -5.42
N ARG A 140 13.82 -8.98 -6.03
CA ARG A 140 13.75 -9.93 -7.16
C ARG A 140 14.86 -10.99 -7.17
N HIS A 141 16.00 -10.66 -7.80
CA HIS A 141 17.16 -11.52 -7.99
C HIS A 141 17.87 -11.89 -6.68
N GLY A 142 17.92 -10.98 -5.70
CA GLY A 142 18.52 -11.26 -4.40
C GLY A 142 17.76 -12.30 -3.56
N LEU A 143 16.46 -12.47 -3.81
CA LEU A 143 15.63 -13.49 -3.17
C LEU A 143 15.94 -14.89 -3.73
N LEU A 144 16.07 -14.99 -5.05
CA LEU A 144 16.36 -16.27 -5.73
C LEU A 144 17.84 -16.67 -5.63
N ALA A 145 18.77 -15.70 -5.61
CA ALA A 145 20.20 -15.98 -5.51
C ALA A 145 20.61 -16.56 -4.14
N LYS A 146 19.81 -16.35 -3.09
CA LYS A 146 20.02 -17.01 -1.79
C LYS A 146 19.38 -18.40 -1.84
N ASN A 147 20.11 -19.32 -2.48
CA ASN A 147 19.71 -20.69 -2.76
C ASN A 147 19.03 -21.35 -1.55
N GLY A 148 17.82 -21.87 -1.78
CA GLY A 148 17.07 -22.73 -0.85
C GLY A 148 16.17 -22.01 0.16
N LEU A 149 16.13 -20.67 0.18
CA LEU A 149 15.19 -19.95 1.08
C LEU A 149 13.83 -19.70 0.44
N VAL A 150 13.76 -19.38 -0.85
CA VAL A 150 12.54 -18.93 -1.54
C VAL A 150 12.39 -19.67 -2.87
N ASP A 151 11.19 -20.18 -3.12
CA ASP A 151 10.85 -20.91 -4.36
C ASP A 151 9.99 -20.06 -5.31
N VAL A 152 9.14 -19.19 -4.76
CA VAL A 152 8.24 -18.33 -5.53
C VAL A 152 8.41 -16.87 -5.14
N VAL A 153 8.45 -15.98 -6.15
CA VAL A 153 8.49 -14.52 -5.94
C VAL A 153 7.38 -13.87 -6.76
N ALA A 154 6.43 -13.18 -6.12
CA ALA A 154 5.35 -12.50 -6.84
C ALA A 154 5.15 -11.03 -6.40
N GLY A 155 5.16 -10.12 -7.37
CA GLY A 155 4.90 -8.70 -7.17
C GLY A 155 3.42 -8.41 -6.86
N PRO A 156 3.08 -7.17 -6.42
CA PRO A 156 1.73 -6.82 -6.00
C PRO A 156 0.64 -6.97 -7.08
N ASP A 157 1.00 -6.97 -8.37
CA ASP A 157 0.06 -7.06 -9.48
C ASP A 157 0.03 -8.47 -10.13
N ALA A 158 0.69 -9.46 -9.50
CA ALA A 158 0.87 -10.80 -10.06
C ALA A 158 0.17 -11.93 -9.27
N TYR A 159 -0.73 -11.61 -8.32
CA TYR A 159 -1.33 -12.62 -7.44
C TYR A 159 -2.26 -13.59 -8.18
N ARG A 160 -2.86 -13.20 -9.31
CA ARG A 160 -3.64 -14.13 -10.15
C ARG A 160 -2.80 -15.26 -10.72
N ASP A 161 -1.52 -15.00 -10.95
CA ASP A 161 -0.58 -15.97 -11.49
C ASP A 161 -0.04 -16.92 -10.40
N LEU A 162 -0.32 -16.62 -9.12
CA LEU A 162 0.22 -17.36 -7.99
C LEU A 162 -0.08 -18.88 -8.03
N PRO A 163 -1.30 -19.35 -8.38
CA PRO A 163 -1.55 -20.79 -8.51
C PRO A 163 -0.60 -21.47 -9.51
N ARG A 164 -0.33 -20.83 -10.65
CA ARG A 164 0.61 -21.33 -11.65
C ARG A 164 2.05 -21.31 -11.13
N LEU A 165 2.47 -20.22 -10.50
CA LEU A 165 3.82 -20.09 -9.93
C LEU A 165 4.10 -21.16 -8.85
N LEU A 166 3.11 -21.44 -8.00
CA LEU A 166 3.19 -22.50 -7.00
C LEU A 166 3.30 -23.88 -7.65
N ALA A 167 2.56 -24.14 -8.73
CA ALA A 167 2.64 -25.39 -9.48
C ALA A 167 4.05 -25.61 -10.07
N VAL A 168 4.65 -24.59 -10.68
CA VAL A 168 6.03 -24.62 -11.21
C VAL A 168 7.04 -24.92 -10.09
N ALA A 169 6.90 -24.26 -8.94
CA ALA A 169 7.77 -24.49 -7.78
C ALA A 169 7.67 -25.91 -7.22
N ARG A 170 6.46 -26.45 -7.15
CA ARG A 170 6.24 -27.84 -6.74
C ARG A 170 6.83 -28.85 -7.72
N ALA A 171 6.94 -28.50 -9.00
CA ALA A 171 7.63 -29.32 -10.01
C ALA A 171 9.16 -29.23 -9.92
N GLY A 172 9.71 -28.44 -8.98
CA GLY A 172 11.14 -28.36 -8.68
C GLY A 172 11.88 -27.16 -9.30
N SER A 173 11.16 -26.21 -9.90
CA SER A 173 11.76 -25.01 -10.51
C SER A 173 11.33 -23.74 -9.79
N SER A 174 12.25 -22.83 -9.48
CA SER A 174 11.86 -21.53 -8.92
C SER A 174 11.03 -20.71 -9.92
N ALA A 175 10.05 -19.97 -9.42
CA ALA A 175 9.13 -19.19 -10.25
C ALA A 175 9.05 -17.73 -9.81
N ILE A 176 9.02 -16.79 -10.76
CA ILE A 176 8.97 -15.36 -10.47
C ILE A 176 8.01 -14.62 -11.40
N ASN A 177 7.16 -13.77 -10.84
CA ASN A 177 6.38 -12.80 -11.60
C ASN A 177 6.27 -11.47 -10.84
N VAL A 178 6.99 -10.48 -11.33
CA VAL A 178 7.17 -9.14 -10.74
C VAL A 178 6.91 -8.08 -11.81
N GLN A 179 5.96 -8.37 -12.69
CA GLN A 179 5.52 -7.45 -13.74
C GLN A 179 4.39 -6.61 -13.19
N LEU A 180 4.54 -5.28 -13.31
CA LEU A 180 3.51 -4.33 -12.94
C LEU A 180 2.46 -4.27 -14.04
N SER A 181 1.19 -4.36 -13.66
CA SER A 181 0.07 -4.31 -14.59
C SER A 181 -0.41 -2.87 -14.77
N VAL A 182 -0.91 -2.55 -15.96
CA VAL A 182 -1.52 -1.24 -16.25
C VAL A 182 -2.99 -1.19 -15.80
N GLU A 183 -3.63 -2.34 -15.61
CA GLU A 183 -5.09 -2.43 -15.40
C GLU A 183 -5.48 -3.18 -14.12
N GLU A 184 -4.57 -3.96 -13.52
CA GLU A 184 -4.93 -4.82 -12.38
C GLU A 184 -5.32 -4.01 -11.14
N THR A 185 -6.50 -4.35 -10.61
CA THR A 185 -7.10 -3.77 -9.40
C THR A 185 -7.74 -4.83 -8.49
N TYR A 186 -7.82 -6.10 -8.92
CA TYR A 186 -8.50 -7.21 -8.26
C TYR A 186 -10.00 -6.95 -7.98
N ALA A 187 -10.65 -6.14 -8.83
CA ALA A 187 -12.04 -5.71 -8.66
C ALA A 187 -13.08 -6.86 -8.56
N ASP A 188 -12.77 -8.00 -9.16
CA ASP A 188 -13.56 -9.23 -9.19
C ASP A 188 -13.18 -10.23 -8.09
N VAL A 189 -12.08 -10.01 -7.36
CA VAL A 189 -11.65 -10.89 -6.28
C VAL A 189 -12.25 -10.43 -4.97
N ARG A 190 -13.21 -11.20 -4.45
CA ARG A 190 -13.83 -10.94 -3.15
C ARG A 190 -12.93 -11.49 -2.02
N PRO A 191 -12.44 -10.67 -1.09
CA PRO A 191 -11.64 -11.13 0.04
C PRO A 191 -12.41 -12.14 0.90
N VAL A 192 -11.78 -13.25 1.28
CA VAL A 192 -12.39 -14.24 2.18
C VAL A 192 -11.98 -13.92 3.61
N ARG A 193 -12.96 -13.55 4.43
CA ARG A 193 -12.75 -13.28 5.86
C ARG A 193 -12.95 -14.53 6.69
N VAL A 194 -12.01 -14.76 7.59
CA VAL A 194 -11.98 -15.93 8.48
C VAL A 194 -12.63 -15.60 9.83
N ASP A 195 -12.55 -14.34 10.26
CA ASP A 195 -13.12 -13.88 11.52
C ASP A 195 -14.51 -13.26 11.31
N THR A 196 -15.55 -13.99 11.69
CA THR A 196 -16.95 -13.54 11.66
C THR A 196 -17.28 -12.54 12.77
N SER A 197 -16.40 -12.35 13.75
CA SER A 197 -16.59 -11.40 14.86
C SER A 197 -16.07 -10.00 14.54
N ALA A 198 -15.22 -9.88 13.51
CA ALA A 198 -14.61 -8.62 13.10
C ALA A 198 -15.69 -7.54 12.85
N LYS A 199 -15.47 -6.35 13.42
CA LYS A 199 -16.36 -5.18 13.23
C LYS A 199 -15.82 -4.16 12.25
N THR A 200 -14.57 -4.36 11.82
CA THR A 200 -13.85 -3.46 10.93
C THR A 200 -13.38 -4.18 9.68
N ALA A 201 -13.20 -3.41 8.61
CA ALA A 201 -12.88 -3.95 7.30
C ALA A 201 -12.00 -2.99 6.50
N PHE A 202 -11.13 -3.56 5.67
CA PHE A 202 -10.43 -2.81 4.65
C PHE A 202 -11.10 -3.01 3.29
N VAL A 203 -11.18 -1.92 2.51
CA VAL A 203 -11.71 -1.95 1.14
C VAL A 203 -10.69 -1.27 0.23
N SER A 204 -10.02 -2.04 -0.62
CA SER A 204 -9.07 -1.45 -1.58
C SER A 204 -9.84 -0.80 -2.74
N ILE A 205 -9.67 0.51 -2.88
CA ILE A 205 -10.33 1.31 -3.92
C ILE A 205 -9.40 1.62 -5.10
N MET A 206 -8.09 1.54 -4.89
CA MET A 206 -7.10 1.80 -5.93
C MET A 206 -5.73 1.18 -5.61
N ARG A 207 -4.88 1.08 -6.62
CA ARG A 207 -3.48 0.64 -6.52
C ARG A 207 -2.55 1.60 -7.25
N GLY A 208 -1.31 1.72 -6.79
CA GLY A 208 -0.28 2.54 -7.41
C GLY A 208 -0.35 4.02 -7.01
N CYS A 209 0.65 4.80 -7.42
CA CYS A 209 0.80 6.21 -7.05
C CYS A 209 1.53 6.99 -8.16
N ASP A 210 1.03 8.17 -8.53
CA ASP A 210 1.59 9.02 -9.58
C ASP A 210 2.34 10.24 -9.05
N ASN A 211 2.30 10.49 -7.73
CA ASN A 211 2.96 11.63 -7.08
C ASN A 211 4.48 11.70 -7.27
N MET A 212 5.16 10.56 -7.48
CA MET A 212 6.60 10.49 -7.75
C MET A 212 7.49 11.30 -6.77
N CYS A 213 7.13 11.31 -5.48
CA CYS A 213 7.95 11.92 -4.42
C CYS A 213 9.34 11.30 -4.39
N THR A 214 10.37 12.09 -4.10
CA THR A 214 11.76 11.70 -4.38
C THR A 214 12.26 10.52 -3.58
N TYR A 215 11.77 10.36 -2.36
CA TYR A 215 12.09 9.28 -1.42
C TYR A 215 11.18 8.04 -1.57
N CYS A 216 10.11 8.14 -2.37
CA CYS A 216 9.05 7.15 -2.37
C CYS A 216 9.32 6.04 -3.39
N VAL A 217 9.32 4.79 -2.93
CA VAL A 217 9.52 3.60 -3.78
C VAL A 217 8.21 3.05 -4.36
N VAL A 218 7.06 3.57 -3.92
CA VAL A 218 5.74 3.06 -4.28
C VAL A 218 5.49 3.04 -5.80
N PRO A 219 5.76 4.11 -6.57
CA PRO A 219 5.52 4.07 -8.02
C PRO A 219 6.33 2.99 -8.74
N LEU A 220 7.49 2.61 -8.17
CA LEU A 220 8.37 1.57 -8.71
C LEU A 220 7.96 0.16 -8.29
N THR A 221 7.18 0.03 -7.22
CA THR A 221 6.80 -1.29 -6.64
C THR A 221 5.33 -1.65 -6.81
N ARG A 222 4.47 -0.65 -7.06
CA ARG A 222 3.03 -0.85 -7.31
C ARG A 222 2.57 -0.22 -8.64
N GLY A 223 3.44 0.48 -9.35
CA GLY A 223 3.13 1.09 -10.64
C GLY A 223 2.30 2.37 -10.54
N ARG A 224 1.72 2.75 -11.69
CA ARG A 224 0.89 3.95 -11.88
C ARG A 224 -0.47 3.81 -11.20
N GLU A 225 -1.16 4.91 -10.98
CA GLU A 225 -2.47 4.89 -10.29
C GLU A 225 -3.56 4.26 -11.14
N ARG A 226 -4.21 3.25 -10.56
CA ARG A 226 -5.34 2.50 -11.11
C ARG A 226 -6.48 2.49 -10.11
N SER A 227 -7.62 3.04 -10.48
CA SER A 227 -8.81 3.07 -9.64
C SER A 227 -9.69 1.87 -9.96
N ARG A 228 -10.23 1.24 -8.92
CA ARG A 228 -11.25 0.20 -9.07
C ARG A 228 -12.60 0.83 -9.44
N PRO A 229 -13.44 0.20 -10.28
CA PRO A 229 -14.76 0.74 -10.60
C PRO A 229 -15.63 0.99 -9.37
N ILE A 230 -16.35 2.12 -9.34
CA ILE A 230 -17.21 2.52 -8.21
C ILE A 230 -18.23 1.42 -7.88
N ASP A 231 -18.88 0.86 -8.90
CA ASP A 231 -19.97 -0.10 -8.70
C ASP A 231 -19.48 -1.39 -8.02
N SER A 232 -18.25 -1.81 -8.34
CA SER A 232 -17.59 -2.94 -7.67
C SER A 232 -17.30 -2.63 -6.19
N ILE A 233 -16.91 -1.39 -5.86
CA ILE A 233 -16.67 -0.96 -4.48
C ILE A 233 -17.98 -0.89 -3.71
N ILE A 234 -19.03 -0.29 -4.28
CA ILE A 234 -20.36 -0.20 -3.65
C ILE A 234 -20.92 -1.58 -3.34
N GLU A 235 -20.79 -2.52 -4.26
CA GLU A 235 -21.26 -3.89 -4.06
C GLU A 235 -20.50 -4.59 -2.93
N GLU A 236 -19.18 -4.42 -2.84
CA GLU A 236 -18.42 -4.93 -1.69
C GLU A 236 -18.88 -4.27 -0.39
N VAL A 237 -19.01 -2.95 -0.34
CA VAL A 237 -19.47 -2.23 0.85
C VAL A 237 -20.86 -2.69 1.31
N ARG A 238 -21.78 -2.91 0.37
CA ARG A 238 -23.12 -3.44 0.65
C ARG A 238 -23.05 -4.84 1.26
N GLN A 239 -22.20 -5.70 0.71
CA GLN A 239 -21.98 -7.02 1.27
C GLN A 239 -21.40 -6.94 2.70
N LEU A 240 -20.44 -6.05 2.95
CA LEU A 240 -19.86 -5.86 4.28
C LEU A 240 -20.88 -5.36 5.31
N SER A 241 -21.75 -4.44 4.91
CA SER A 241 -22.87 -4.00 5.76
C SER A 241 -23.79 -5.18 6.10
N ASN A 242 -24.16 -6.02 5.11
CA ASN A 242 -24.98 -7.21 5.32
C ASN A 242 -24.31 -8.25 6.25
N GLU A 243 -22.98 -8.34 6.22
CA GLU A 243 -22.18 -9.18 7.13
C GLU A 243 -22.05 -8.59 8.55
N GLY A 244 -22.60 -7.40 8.80
CA GLY A 244 -22.61 -6.75 10.11
C GLY A 244 -21.34 -5.96 10.45
N ILE A 245 -20.52 -5.63 9.45
CA ILE A 245 -19.38 -4.71 9.60
C ILE A 245 -19.89 -3.32 9.95
N LYS A 246 -19.25 -2.68 10.93
CA LYS A 246 -19.64 -1.35 11.42
C LYS A 246 -18.67 -0.23 11.02
N GLN A 247 -17.47 -0.59 10.54
CA GLN A 247 -16.51 0.39 10.05
C GLN A 247 -15.73 -0.15 8.85
N ILE A 248 -15.69 0.62 7.76
CA ILE A 248 -14.79 0.37 6.64
C ILE A 248 -13.67 1.41 6.61
N THR A 249 -12.48 0.98 6.16
CA THR A 249 -11.37 1.89 5.85
C THR A 249 -10.98 1.70 4.39
N LEU A 250 -11.18 2.74 3.59
CA LEU A 250 -10.78 2.76 2.18
C LEU A 250 -9.25 2.81 2.08
N LEU A 251 -8.70 1.87 1.33
CA LEU A 251 -7.26 1.72 1.15
C LEU A 251 -6.81 2.02 -0.28
N GLY A 252 -5.68 2.69 -0.37
CA GLY A 252 -4.96 3.03 -1.60
C GLY A 252 -3.63 3.69 -1.23
N GLN A 253 -2.78 3.97 -2.23
CA GLN A 253 -1.54 4.71 -2.00
C GLN A 253 -1.71 6.24 -2.11
N ASN A 254 -2.78 6.70 -2.77
CA ASN A 254 -3.22 8.09 -2.81
C ASN A 254 -4.75 8.16 -2.93
N VAL A 255 -5.48 7.81 -1.86
CA VAL A 255 -6.94 7.54 -1.95
C VAL A 255 -7.77 8.67 -2.53
N ASN A 256 -7.39 9.92 -2.29
CA ASN A 256 -8.13 11.08 -2.74
C ASN A 256 -7.78 11.53 -4.17
N SER A 257 -6.82 10.89 -4.85
CA SER A 257 -6.68 10.98 -6.30
C SER A 257 -7.54 9.97 -7.07
N TYR A 258 -8.36 9.19 -6.35
CA TYR A 258 -9.26 8.20 -6.95
C TYR A 258 -10.08 8.80 -8.10
N ARG A 259 -10.08 8.07 -9.20
CA ARG A 259 -10.80 8.42 -10.42
C ARG A 259 -11.14 7.20 -11.23
N ASP A 260 -12.42 6.88 -11.29
CA ASP A 260 -12.95 5.76 -12.04
C ASP A 260 -13.29 6.17 -13.47
N MET A 261 -12.67 5.48 -14.43
CA MET A 261 -12.81 5.73 -15.87
C MET A 261 -13.74 4.71 -16.56
N SER A 262 -14.33 3.77 -15.83
CA SER A 262 -15.16 2.69 -16.39
C SER A 262 -16.44 3.18 -17.07
N GLU A 263 -17.10 4.18 -16.49
CA GLU A 263 -18.18 4.92 -17.14
C GLU A 263 -17.61 6.18 -17.78
N SER A 264 -17.34 6.11 -19.09
CA SER A 264 -17.11 7.30 -19.90
C SER A 264 -18.45 7.87 -20.31
N SER A 265 -19.20 8.48 -19.38
CA SER A 265 -20.27 9.39 -19.81
C SER A 265 -19.59 10.49 -20.64
N TYR A 266 -19.98 10.63 -21.90
CA TYR A 266 -19.66 11.81 -22.70
C TYR A 266 -20.10 13.03 -21.88
N CYS A 267 -19.17 13.72 -21.23
CA CYS A 267 -19.50 14.94 -20.50
C CYS A 267 -19.89 15.99 -21.53
N PHE A 268 -21.19 16.15 -21.76
CA PHE A 268 -21.76 17.36 -22.32
C PHE A 268 -21.92 18.35 -21.16
N ASP A 269 -21.36 19.54 -21.35
CA ASP A 269 -21.26 20.66 -20.41
C ASP A 269 -20.32 20.53 -19.20
N GLY A 270 -19.31 21.42 -19.16
CA GLY A 270 -18.48 21.71 -17.99
C GLY A 270 -17.38 20.68 -17.70
N THR A 271 -16.18 20.93 -18.21
CA THR A 271 -14.96 20.20 -17.85
C THR A 271 -14.79 20.16 -16.32
N ILE A 272 -15.15 19.06 -15.64
CA ILE A 272 -14.74 18.80 -14.26
C ILE A 272 -13.24 18.49 -14.30
N SER A 273 -12.45 19.54 -14.45
CA SER A 273 -11.02 19.52 -14.20
C SER A 273 -10.85 19.38 -12.70
N THR A 274 -10.10 18.37 -12.26
CA THR A 274 -9.66 18.29 -10.87
C THR A 274 -8.86 19.54 -10.57
N SER A 275 -9.42 20.46 -9.78
CA SER A 275 -8.65 21.55 -9.21
C SER A 275 -7.81 20.96 -8.09
N THR A 276 -6.48 21.03 -8.23
CA THR A 276 -5.61 20.87 -7.07
C THR A 276 -5.91 22.01 -6.10
N VAL A 277 -5.65 21.78 -4.81
CA VAL A 277 -5.74 22.85 -3.81
C VAL A 277 -4.91 24.07 -4.26
N PRO A 278 -5.40 25.31 -4.11
CA PRO A 278 -4.63 26.50 -4.44
C PRO A 278 -3.25 26.50 -3.78
N GLY A 279 -2.20 26.84 -4.54
CA GLY A 279 -0.80 26.78 -4.07
C GLY A 279 -0.14 25.40 -4.17
N PHE A 280 -0.87 24.37 -4.63
CA PHE A 280 -0.33 23.04 -4.89
C PHE A 280 -0.15 22.79 -6.39
N SER A 281 0.87 22.00 -6.72
CA SER A 281 1.22 21.59 -8.07
C SER A 281 1.43 20.08 -8.15
N THR A 282 1.39 19.55 -9.37
CA THR A 282 1.61 18.12 -9.62
C THR A 282 2.56 17.92 -10.80
N VAL A 283 3.38 16.87 -10.72
CA VAL A 283 4.37 16.52 -11.75
C VAL A 283 3.79 15.69 -12.89
N TYR A 284 2.57 15.18 -12.73
CA TYR A 284 1.87 14.39 -13.74
C TYR A 284 0.66 15.14 -14.29
N LYS A 285 0.31 14.84 -15.55
CA LYS A 285 -0.89 15.40 -16.18
C LYS A 285 -2.15 14.90 -15.45
N PRO A 286 -2.99 15.79 -14.91
CA PRO A 286 -4.25 15.38 -14.29
C PRO A 286 -5.11 14.59 -15.26
N LYS A 287 -5.73 13.53 -14.75
CA LYS A 287 -6.74 12.76 -15.48
C LYS A 287 -7.98 13.64 -15.69
N VAL A 288 -8.63 13.54 -16.86
CA VAL A 288 -9.80 14.33 -17.24
C VAL A 288 -11.02 13.41 -17.32
N GLY A 289 -12.18 13.86 -16.83
CA GLY A 289 -13.41 13.07 -16.78
C GLY A 289 -13.38 11.97 -15.71
N GLY A 290 -14.31 11.02 -15.79
CA GLY A 290 -14.46 9.93 -14.83
C GLY A 290 -15.10 10.35 -13.50
N ARG A 291 -15.51 9.36 -12.71
CA ARG A 291 -16.16 9.53 -11.40
C ARG A 291 -15.09 9.72 -10.31
N THR A 292 -15.21 10.75 -9.48
CA THR A 292 -14.11 11.20 -8.57
C THR A 292 -14.17 10.55 -7.19
N PHE A 293 -13.15 10.80 -6.36
CA PHE A 293 -13.17 10.40 -4.95
C PHE A 293 -14.38 10.97 -4.19
N LEU A 294 -14.79 12.22 -4.49
CA LEU A 294 -16.00 12.82 -3.93
C LEU A 294 -17.23 11.98 -4.26
N THR A 295 -17.42 11.64 -5.55
CA THR A 295 -18.54 10.81 -6.00
C THR A 295 -18.53 9.43 -5.35
N LEU A 296 -17.36 8.81 -5.22
CA LEU A 296 -17.23 7.53 -4.53
C LEU A 296 -17.64 7.66 -3.08
N LEU A 297 -17.07 8.63 -2.36
CA LEU A 297 -17.29 8.85 -0.93
C LEU A 297 -18.76 9.13 -0.62
N ASP A 298 -19.41 9.93 -1.47
CA ASP A 298 -20.83 10.23 -1.38
C ASP A 298 -21.67 8.96 -1.55
N LYS A 299 -21.48 8.21 -2.65
CA LYS A 299 -22.23 6.98 -2.92
C LYS A 299 -22.04 5.90 -1.86
N ILE A 300 -20.83 5.71 -1.33
CA ILE A 300 -20.62 4.70 -0.27
C ILE A 300 -21.25 5.12 1.06
N SER A 301 -21.34 6.43 1.33
CA SER A 301 -21.97 6.96 2.56
C SER A 301 -23.47 6.69 2.61
N GLU A 302 -24.10 6.53 1.45
CA GLU A 302 -25.53 6.24 1.32
C GLU A 302 -25.87 4.74 1.44
N VAL A 303 -24.87 3.85 1.33
CA VAL A 303 -25.11 2.40 1.39
C VAL A 303 -25.62 1.98 2.77
N ASP A 304 -24.99 2.49 3.84
CA ASP A 304 -25.37 2.22 5.22
C ASP A 304 -25.03 3.45 6.10
N PRO A 305 -26.02 4.27 6.49
CA PRO A 305 -25.82 5.44 7.34
C PRO A 305 -25.28 5.15 8.75
N GLU A 306 -25.30 3.89 9.20
CA GLU A 306 -24.75 3.47 10.49
C GLU A 306 -23.32 2.91 10.38
N MET A 307 -22.84 2.67 9.15
CA MET A 307 -21.51 2.16 8.91
C MET A 307 -20.51 3.31 8.81
N ARG A 308 -19.55 3.33 9.72
CA ARG A 308 -18.50 4.35 9.77
C ARG A 308 -17.50 4.19 8.64
N ILE A 309 -17.18 5.28 7.95
CA ILE A 309 -16.28 5.32 6.82
C ILE A 309 -15.01 6.09 7.18
N ARG A 310 -13.87 5.43 6.99
CA ARG A 310 -12.53 6.01 7.11
C ARG A 310 -11.78 5.84 5.80
N PHE A 311 -10.73 6.62 5.62
CA PHE A 311 -9.79 6.44 4.52
C PHE A 311 -8.38 6.84 4.97
N THR A 312 -7.35 6.31 4.33
CA THR A 312 -5.95 6.52 4.71
C THR A 312 -5.08 6.86 3.50
N SER A 313 -3.88 7.39 3.76
CA SER A 313 -2.91 7.73 2.72
C SER A 313 -3.43 8.71 1.64
N PRO A 314 -4.18 9.78 2.01
CA PRO A 314 -4.48 10.82 1.05
C PRO A 314 -3.25 11.75 0.86
N HIS A 315 -3.23 12.48 -0.25
CA HIS A 315 -2.25 13.54 -0.50
C HIS A 315 -2.87 14.93 -0.27
N PRO A 316 -2.20 15.87 0.44
CA PRO A 316 -2.76 17.20 0.74
C PRO A 316 -3.28 17.97 -0.48
N LYS A 317 -2.57 17.87 -1.62
CA LYS A 317 -2.95 18.53 -2.88
C LYS A 317 -4.32 18.11 -3.45
N ASP A 318 -4.78 16.90 -3.11
CA ASP A 318 -5.97 16.25 -3.67
C ASP A 318 -7.16 16.36 -2.69
N PHE A 319 -7.18 17.38 -1.80
CA PHE A 319 -8.29 17.68 -0.88
C PHE A 319 -9.09 18.90 -1.33
N PRO A 320 -9.99 18.75 -2.32
CA PRO A 320 -10.88 19.83 -2.71
C PRO A 320 -11.89 20.12 -1.59
N ILE A 321 -12.36 21.38 -1.51
CA ILE A 321 -13.21 21.85 -0.40
C ILE A 321 -14.54 21.08 -0.32
N GLU A 322 -15.01 20.59 -1.47
CA GLU A 322 -16.23 19.79 -1.64
C GLU A 322 -16.14 18.46 -0.87
N VAL A 323 -14.96 17.84 -0.78
CA VAL A 323 -14.76 16.64 0.05
C VAL A 323 -14.88 16.97 1.52
N ILE A 324 -14.39 18.14 1.95
CA ILE A 324 -14.48 18.61 3.33
C ILE A 324 -15.93 18.92 3.70
N GLN A 325 -16.68 19.54 2.78
CA GLN A 325 -18.12 19.79 2.92
C GLN A 325 -18.90 18.48 3.05
N LEU A 326 -18.61 17.49 2.20
CA LEU A 326 -19.27 16.19 2.28
C LEU A 326 -19.02 15.49 3.63
N ILE A 327 -17.80 15.57 4.17
CA ILE A 327 -17.47 15.02 5.51
C ILE A 327 -18.31 15.71 6.59
N LYS A 328 -18.55 17.01 6.47
CA LYS A 328 -19.41 17.76 7.40
C LYS A 328 -20.87 17.31 7.32
N GLU A 329 -21.36 17.06 6.11
CA GLU A 329 -22.76 16.71 5.85
C GLU A 329 -23.10 15.26 6.23
N ARG A 330 -22.15 14.33 6.04
CA ARG A 330 -22.37 12.89 6.25
C ARG A 330 -21.82 12.44 7.60
N ARG A 331 -22.72 12.20 8.56
CA ARG A 331 -22.36 11.79 9.94
C ARG A 331 -21.53 10.50 10.05
N ASN A 332 -21.64 9.62 9.06
CA ASN A 332 -20.97 8.33 9.04
C ASN A 332 -19.56 8.40 8.42
N ILE A 333 -19.13 9.55 7.88
CA ILE A 333 -17.75 9.76 7.47
C ILE A 333 -16.97 10.35 8.65
N CYS A 334 -15.86 9.71 9.03
CA CYS A 334 -15.09 10.16 10.19
C CYS A 334 -14.54 11.58 10.01
N ASN A 335 -14.74 12.42 11.04
CA ASN A 335 -14.11 13.73 11.18
C ASN A 335 -12.63 13.64 11.60
N GLN A 336 -11.87 12.79 10.89
CA GLN A 336 -10.43 12.63 11.05
C GLN A 336 -9.77 12.64 9.68
N LEU A 337 -8.86 13.58 9.47
CA LEU A 337 -8.11 13.72 8.24
C LEU A 337 -6.63 13.41 8.47
N HIS A 338 -6.10 12.53 7.63
CA HIS A 338 -4.67 12.32 7.53
C HIS A 338 -4.11 13.27 6.47
N LEU A 339 -3.17 14.13 6.81
CA LEU A 339 -2.59 15.14 5.91
C LEU A 339 -1.06 15.07 5.95
N PRO A 340 -0.43 14.11 5.26
CA PRO A 340 1.01 13.92 5.31
C PRO A 340 1.79 15.17 4.87
N ALA A 341 2.35 15.92 5.82
CA ALA A 341 3.15 17.11 5.55
C ALA A 341 4.56 16.75 5.07
N GLN A 342 5.15 15.70 5.64
CA GLN A 342 6.49 15.17 5.44
C GLN A 342 7.61 16.06 6.00
N SER A 343 7.51 17.38 5.84
CA SER A 343 8.39 18.39 6.43
C SER A 343 7.63 19.72 6.59
N GLY A 344 8.10 20.61 7.46
CA GLY A 344 7.62 21.99 7.57
C GLY A 344 8.53 23.01 6.89
N ASP A 345 9.53 22.58 6.12
CA ASP A 345 10.50 23.44 5.46
C ASP A 345 10.34 23.44 3.92
N ASN A 346 10.32 24.63 3.31
CA ASN A 346 10.05 24.79 1.88
C ASN A 346 11.13 24.14 0.99
N ASP A 347 12.41 24.34 1.30
CA ASP A 347 13.50 23.78 0.50
C ASP A 347 13.53 22.25 0.62
N THR A 348 13.25 21.73 1.81
CA THR A 348 13.11 20.29 2.06
C THR A 348 11.91 19.71 1.30
N LEU A 349 10.75 20.38 1.33
CA LEU A 349 9.54 19.99 0.58
C LEU A 349 9.79 19.98 -0.94
N GLU A 350 10.56 20.94 -1.46
CA GLU A 350 10.97 20.98 -2.86
C GLU A 350 11.87 19.78 -3.21
N ARG A 351 12.92 19.52 -2.42
CA ARG A 351 13.78 18.34 -2.61
C ARG A 351 13.02 17.02 -2.48
N MET A 352 11.98 16.98 -1.64
CA MET A 352 11.04 15.86 -1.52
C MET A 352 10.10 15.71 -2.73
N GLY A 353 9.94 16.75 -3.54
CA GLY A 353 9.05 16.77 -4.70
C GLY A 353 7.57 16.82 -4.31
N ARG A 354 7.23 17.59 -3.27
CA ARG A 354 5.87 17.68 -2.74
C ARG A 354 4.95 18.62 -3.53
N GLY A 355 5.53 19.62 -4.20
CA GLY A 355 4.80 20.53 -5.07
C GLY A 355 3.95 21.57 -4.34
N TYR A 356 4.26 21.88 -3.07
CA TYR A 356 3.61 22.90 -2.26
C TYR A 356 4.59 23.49 -1.24
N THR A 357 4.23 24.63 -0.66
CA THR A 357 4.97 25.28 0.42
C THR A 357 4.29 25.08 1.78
N ARG A 358 5.03 25.34 2.86
CA ARG A 358 4.56 25.38 4.23
C ARG A 358 3.34 26.30 4.39
N GLU A 359 3.39 27.48 3.78
CA GLU A 359 2.33 28.48 3.85
C GLU A 359 1.05 27.98 3.18
N SER A 360 1.18 27.37 1.99
CA SER A 360 0.05 26.77 1.27
C SER A 360 -0.56 25.60 2.05
N TYR A 361 0.28 24.83 2.75
CA TYR A 361 -0.17 23.74 3.63
C TYR A 361 -0.93 24.28 4.85
N LEU A 362 -0.42 25.32 5.52
CA LEU A 362 -1.11 25.97 6.64
C LEU A 362 -2.45 26.56 6.21
N GLN A 363 -2.51 27.21 5.04
CA GLN A 363 -3.76 27.71 4.48
C GLN A 363 -4.78 26.59 4.24
N LEU A 364 -4.34 25.42 3.76
CA LEU A 364 -5.22 24.25 3.64
C LEU A 364 -5.75 23.80 5.00
N VAL A 365 -4.89 23.74 6.02
CA VAL A 365 -5.30 23.40 7.39
C VAL A 365 -6.35 24.38 7.92
N ASP A 366 -6.15 25.68 7.73
CA ASP A 366 -7.09 26.71 8.16
C ASP A 366 -8.42 26.61 7.42
N ASN A 367 -8.38 26.36 6.10
CA ASN A 367 -9.58 26.14 5.30
C ASN A 367 -10.37 24.93 5.80
N ILE A 368 -9.69 23.82 6.12
CA ILE A 368 -10.34 22.62 6.68
C ILE A 368 -10.99 22.95 8.02
N ARG A 369 -10.26 23.61 8.94
CA ARG A 369 -10.76 23.95 10.28
C ARG A 369 -11.93 24.94 10.25
N SER A 370 -11.97 25.84 9.27
CA SER A 370 -13.11 26.76 9.14
C SER A 370 -14.41 26.03 8.78
N VAL A 371 -14.33 24.92 8.03
CA VAL A 371 -15.49 24.09 7.68
C VAL A 371 -15.79 23.05 8.76
N LEU A 372 -14.75 22.41 9.29
CA LEU A 372 -14.76 21.35 10.31
C LEU A 372 -13.94 21.77 11.55
N PRO A 373 -14.50 22.58 12.47
CA PRO A 373 -13.78 23.07 13.66
C PRO A 373 -13.23 21.95 14.55
N ASP A 374 -13.98 20.86 14.70
CA ASP A 374 -13.64 19.72 15.57
C ASP A 374 -12.82 18.64 14.86
N VAL A 375 -12.22 18.94 13.70
CA VAL A 375 -11.47 17.96 12.91
C VAL A 375 -10.23 17.45 13.64
N SER A 376 -10.09 16.12 13.70
CA SER A 376 -8.87 15.46 14.15
C SER A 376 -7.87 15.37 13.00
N LEU A 377 -6.74 16.10 13.09
CA LEU A 377 -5.68 16.03 12.09
C LEU A 377 -4.58 15.04 12.51
N THR A 378 -4.10 14.27 11.54
CA THR A 378 -2.93 13.39 11.69
C THR A 378 -1.97 13.59 10.53
N SER A 379 -0.69 13.27 10.69
CA SER A 379 0.30 13.52 9.63
C SER A 379 1.45 12.52 9.65
N ASP A 380 2.31 12.59 8.63
CA ASP A 380 3.57 11.87 8.52
C ASP A 380 4.72 12.87 8.42
N PHE A 381 5.85 12.57 9.07
CA PHE A 381 7.07 13.37 9.03
C PHE A 381 8.30 12.48 8.80
N ILE A 382 9.24 13.00 8.01
CA ILE A 382 10.54 12.37 7.74
C ILE A 382 11.62 13.25 8.37
N ALA A 383 12.34 12.71 9.35
CA ALA A 383 13.42 13.40 10.03
C ALA A 383 14.76 13.17 9.32
N GLY A 384 15.53 14.23 9.09
CA GLY A 384 16.87 14.17 8.50
C GLY A 384 16.88 13.77 7.04
N PHE A 385 15.95 14.30 6.24
CA PHE A 385 16.00 14.16 4.79
C PHE A 385 17.26 14.83 4.21
N CYS A 386 17.68 14.42 3.00
CA CYS A 386 18.86 14.97 2.31
C CYS A 386 18.90 16.51 2.35
N GLY A 387 20.00 17.07 2.86
CA GLY A 387 20.25 18.50 3.00
C GLY A 387 19.44 19.21 4.08
N GLU A 388 18.77 18.50 5.00
CA GLU A 388 17.99 19.14 6.07
C GLU A 388 18.91 19.79 7.13
N THR A 389 18.80 21.12 7.27
CA THR A 389 19.54 21.90 8.28
C THR A 389 18.80 21.96 9.61
N ASP A 390 19.43 22.49 10.65
CA ASP A 390 18.78 22.66 11.96
C ASP A 390 17.65 23.69 11.91
N GLU A 391 17.75 24.73 11.06
CA GLU A 391 16.68 25.69 10.85
C GLU A 391 15.48 25.07 10.13
N ALA A 392 15.72 24.16 9.16
CA ALA A 392 14.66 23.41 8.48
C ALA A 392 13.93 22.47 9.45
N HIS A 393 14.68 21.83 10.35
CA HIS A 393 14.12 21.01 11.41
C HIS A 393 13.28 21.83 12.40
N GLU A 394 13.76 23.01 12.84
CA GLU A 394 12.98 23.89 13.72
C GLU A 394 11.69 24.38 13.05
N ARG A 395 11.72 24.70 11.75
CA ARG A 395 10.49 25.00 10.98
C ARG A 395 9.50 23.84 10.96
N THR A 396 9.98 22.61 10.98
CA THR A 396 9.14 21.40 11.07
C THR A 396 8.53 21.24 12.46
N LEU A 397 9.31 21.48 13.53
CA LEU A 397 8.80 21.51 14.90
C LEU A 397 7.72 22.59 15.08
N ASP A 398 7.97 23.78 14.55
CA ASP A 398 7.04 24.91 14.56
C ASP A 398 5.73 24.57 13.81
N LEU A 399 5.81 23.89 12.65
CA LEU A 399 4.60 23.40 11.97
C LEU A 399 3.80 22.44 12.85
N ILE A 400 4.45 21.49 13.53
CA ILE A 400 3.77 20.53 14.43
C ILE A 400 3.05 21.26 15.57
N ARG A 401 3.73 22.22 16.22
CA ARG A 401 3.17 23.02 17.32
C ARG A 401 1.99 23.88 16.88
N ASN A 402 2.06 24.46 15.68
CA ASN A 402 0.99 25.30 15.13
C ASN A 402 -0.23 24.46 14.71
N VAL A 403 -0.01 23.39 13.94
CA VAL A 403 -1.09 22.56 13.43
C VAL A 403 -1.71 21.67 14.52
N LYS A 404 -1.00 21.32 15.59
CA LYS A 404 -1.55 20.52 16.71
C LYS A 404 -2.19 19.21 16.22
N TYR A 405 -1.36 18.33 15.67
CA TYR A 405 -1.82 17.02 15.24
C TYR A 405 -2.17 16.14 16.44
N SER A 406 -3.27 15.40 16.33
CA SER A 406 -3.64 14.37 17.32
C SER A 406 -2.72 13.15 17.27
N PHE A 407 -2.11 12.90 16.12
CA PHE A 407 -1.16 11.81 15.93
C PHE A 407 -0.24 12.07 14.74
N CYS A 408 1.05 11.77 14.89
CA CYS A 408 2.01 11.81 13.78
C CYS A 408 2.78 10.50 13.66
N TYR A 409 2.95 10.02 12.44
CA TYR A 409 3.98 9.02 12.15
C TYR A 409 5.28 9.73 11.82
N VAL A 410 6.26 9.65 12.72
CA VAL A 410 7.58 10.23 12.52
C VAL A 410 8.57 9.11 12.24
N PHE A 411 9.36 9.23 11.18
CA PHE A 411 10.40 8.26 10.87
C PHE A 411 11.71 8.96 10.48
N PRO A 412 12.87 8.43 10.90
CA PRO A 412 14.15 8.80 10.29
C PRO A 412 14.13 8.57 8.78
N TYR A 413 14.80 9.44 8.03
CA TYR A 413 14.99 9.23 6.60
C TYR A 413 15.94 8.04 6.35
N SER A 414 15.42 7.06 5.64
CA SER A 414 16.19 5.90 5.16
C SER A 414 16.20 5.92 3.64
N MET A 415 17.40 6.10 3.06
CA MET A 415 17.57 6.14 1.62
C MET A 415 17.25 4.77 1.00
N ARG A 416 16.47 4.77 -0.08
CA ARG A 416 16.09 3.55 -0.78
C ARG A 416 16.62 3.55 -2.20
N GLU A 417 17.24 2.44 -2.59
CA GLU A 417 17.68 2.20 -3.97
C GLU A 417 16.56 2.48 -4.98
N LYS A 418 16.97 2.94 -6.17
CA LYS A 418 16.12 3.27 -7.32
C LYS A 418 15.19 4.47 -7.15
N THR A 419 15.11 5.07 -5.97
CA THR A 419 14.35 6.31 -5.77
C THR A 419 15.04 7.49 -6.44
N ARG A 420 14.31 8.58 -6.71
CA ARG A 420 14.90 9.79 -7.31
C ARG A 420 15.94 10.42 -6.38
N ALA A 421 15.69 10.37 -5.07
CA ALA A 421 16.64 10.82 -4.05
C ALA A 421 17.94 10.01 -4.14
N HIS A 422 17.87 8.68 -4.24
CA HIS A 422 19.06 7.83 -4.36
C HIS A 422 19.95 8.16 -5.58
N TYR A 423 19.37 8.61 -6.69
CA TYR A 423 20.13 8.96 -7.89
C TYR A 423 20.60 10.41 -7.96
N ARG A 424 19.92 11.33 -7.26
CA ARG A 424 20.11 12.78 -7.47
C ARG A 424 20.49 13.55 -6.23
N LEU A 425 20.34 12.95 -5.05
CA LEU A 425 20.62 13.59 -3.76
C LEU A 425 21.63 12.74 -2.99
N THR A 426 22.39 13.39 -2.14
CA THR A 426 23.30 12.74 -1.19
C THR A 426 22.60 12.63 0.15
N ASP A 427 22.67 11.47 0.79
CA ASP A 427 22.26 11.32 2.19
C ASP A 427 23.38 11.82 3.10
N ASP A 428 23.34 13.12 3.39
CA ASP A 428 24.40 13.89 4.07
C ASP A 428 24.09 14.21 5.53
N VAL A 429 22.91 13.82 6.04
CA VAL A 429 22.53 13.98 7.44
C VAL A 429 22.99 12.74 8.23
N PRO A 430 23.83 12.87 9.28
CA PRO A 430 24.30 11.74 10.08
C PRO A 430 23.16 11.00 10.81
N GLU A 431 23.32 9.70 11.04
CA GLU A 431 22.29 8.84 11.64
C GLU A 431 21.90 9.28 13.06
N GLU A 432 22.89 9.65 13.88
CA GLU A 432 22.69 10.25 15.20
C GLU A 432 21.84 11.54 15.14
N ILE A 433 22.00 12.37 14.11
CA ILE A 433 21.18 13.57 13.92
C ILE A 433 19.76 13.20 13.50
N LYS A 434 19.59 12.25 12.57
CA LYS A 434 18.27 11.73 12.16
C LYS A 434 17.50 11.19 13.37
N LYS A 435 18.17 10.43 14.24
CA LYS A 435 17.60 9.86 15.45
C LYS A 435 17.19 10.95 16.45
N ARG A 436 18.08 11.92 16.74
CA ARG A 436 17.77 13.07 17.60
C ARG A 436 16.53 13.82 17.09
N ARG A 437 16.50 14.17 15.79
CA ARG A 437 15.39 14.89 15.17
C ARG A 437 14.09 14.08 15.20
N HIS A 438 14.15 12.76 14.96
CA HIS A 438 12.99 11.88 15.11
C HIS A 438 12.41 11.94 16.53
N GLU A 439 13.26 11.88 17.56
CA GLU A 439 12.84 11.97 18.96
C GLU A 439 12.25 13.34 19.30
N GLU A 440 12.84 14.43 18.81
CA GLU A 440 12.36 15.80 19.01
C GLU A 440 10.99 16.04 18.34
N LEU A 441 10.81 15.63 17.07
CA LEU A 441 9.52 15.69 16.39
C LEU A 441 8.47 14.82 17.10
N ALA A 442 8.87 13.63 17.57
CA ALA A 442 7.99 12.73 18.31
C ALA A 442 7.54 13.33 19.65
N ALA A 443 8.44 13.98 20.38
CA ALA A 443 8.13 14.68 21.61
C ALA A 443 7.19 15.87 21.36
N ALA A 444 7.45 16.67 20.32
CA ALA A 444 6.64 17.82 19.98
C ALA A 444 5.18 17.45 19.68
N PHE A 445 4.92 16.44 18.84
CA PHE A 445 3.53 16.07 18.57
C PHE A 445 2.85 15.42 19.77
N ARG A 446 3.57 14.62 20.58
CA ARG A 446 2.99 13.98 21.78
C ARG A 446 2.54 15.00 22.81
N HIS A 447 3.28 16.10 22.95
CA HIS A 447 2.91 17.21 23.80
C HIS A 447 1.57 17.81 23.36
N GLU A 448 1.42 18.15 22.08
CA GLU A 448 0.16 18.70 21.54
C GLU A 448 -0.99 17.70 21.58
N ALA A 449 -0.73 16.43 21.24
CA ALA A 449 -1.72 15.36 21.30
C ALA A 449 -2.25 15.13 22.73
N LEU A 450 -1.38 15.23 23.75
CA LEU A 450 -1.81 15.15 25.15
C LEU A 450 -2.79 16.27 25.51
N SER A 451 -2.50 17.50 25.09
CA SER A 451 -3.39 18.65 25.31
C SER A 451 -4.77 18.44 24.67
N ILE A 452 -4.81 17.91 23.44
CA ILE A 452 -6.05 17.53 22.77
C ILE A 452 -6.79 16.42 23.53
N HIS A 453 -6.10 15.37 23.95
CA HIS A 453 -6.75 14.28 24.69
C HIS A 453 -7.31 14.73 26.05
N GLN A 454 -6.61 15.63 26.72
CA GLN A 454 -7.07 16.21 27.99
C GLN A 454 -8.32 17.07 27.81
N SER A 455 -8.46 17.80 26.69
CA SER A 455 -9.67 18.59 26.42
C SER A 455 -10.92 17.72 26.15
N LEU A 456 -10.74 16.44 25.82
CA LEU A 456 -11.83 15.48 25.63
C LEU A 456 -12.34 14.86 26.94
N LEU A 457 -11.67 15.08 28.08
CA LEU A 457 -12.12 14.53 29.36
C LEU A 457 -13.50 15.09 29.73
N GLY A 458 -14.43 14.18 30.07
CA GLY A 458 -15.81 14.52 30.40
C GLY A 458 -16.72 14.74 29.19
N SER A 459 -16.22 14.62 27.96
CA SER A 459 -17.04 14.68 26.74
C SER A 459 -17.66 13.32 26.38
N GLU A 460 -18.81 13.34 25.71
CA GLU A 460 -19.41 12.14 25.13
C GLU A 460 -18.76 11.81 23.78
N GLN A 461 -18.35 10.55 23.60
CA GLN A 461 -17.63 10.10 22.40
C GLN A 461 -18.27 8.84 21.82
N LEU A 462 -18.40 8.78 20.49
CA LEU A 462 -18.91 7.61 19.79
C LEU A 462 -17.82 6.52 19.68
N VAL A 463 -18.00 5.43 20.41
CA VAL A 463 -17.06 4.30 20.44
C VAL A 463 -17.50 3.14 19.56
N LEU A 464 -16.52 2.42 18.99
CA LEU A 464 -16.75 1.13 18.33
C LEU A 464 -16.16 0.03 19.22
N VAL A 465 -16.99 -0.91 19.65
CA VAL A 465 -16.54 -2.06 20.45
C VAL A 465 -15.94 -3.11 19.52
N GLU A 466 -14.62 -3.31 19.60
CA GLU A 466 -13.90 -4.26 18.75
C GLU A 466 -13.78 -5.66 19.38
N GLY A 467 -13.88 -5.76 20.71
CA GLY A 467 -13.82 -7.04 21.40
C GLY A 467 -13.72 -6.86 22.92
N VAL A 468 -13.77 -7.99 23.63
CA VAL A 468 -13.57 -8.04 25.08
C VAL A 468 -12.06 -8.18 25.34
N SER A 469 -11.51 -7.33 26.20
CA SER A 469 -10.17 -7.55 26.73
C SER A 469 -10.24 -8.64 27.79
N TYR A 470 -9.71 -9.83 27.50
CA TYR A 470 -9.51 -10.85 28.51
C TYR A 470 -8.23 -10.49 29.28
N SER A 471 -8.38 -9.96 30.49
CA SER A 471 -7.26 -9.91 31.44
C SER A 471 -6.87 -11.36 31.75
N LEU A 472 -5.69 -11.77 31.30
CA LEU A 472 -5.05 -13.01 31.75
C LEU A 472 -4.49 -12.81 33.16
N TYR A 473 -5.35 -12.48 34.12
CA TYR A 473 -5.04 -12.64 35.55
C TYR A 473 -6.36 -12.96 36.28
N PRO A 474 -6.43 -14.12 36.96
CA PRO A 474 -7.61 -14.57 37.70
C PRO A 474 -7.92 -13.70 38.93
#